data_AF-A0A967XCL8-F1
#
_entry.id   AF-A0A967XCL8-F1
#
_cell.length_a   1.000
_cell.length_b   1.000
_cell.length_c   1.000
_cell.angle_alpha   90.00
_cell.angle_beta   90.00
_cell.angle_gamma   90.00
#
_symmetry.space_group_name_H-M   'P 1'
#
loop_
_entity.id
_entity.type
_entity.pdbx_description
1 polymer ?
#
loop_
_entity_poly.entity_id
_entity_poly.type
_entity_poly.pdbx_seq_one_letter_code
_entity_poly.pdbx_strand_id
1 'polypeptide(L)' 'MDRSKENSPVAGPIEEESTVMMDSTDKSCYWNGKRFDEGTVVCDRGTAYECSLGQWVKRKEPC' A
#
# COMPACT_ATOMS: atom_id res chain seq x y z
N MET A 1 -5.04 18.27 5.83
CA MET A 1 -4.08 17.17 6.06
C MET A 1 -4.51 16.01 5.19
N ASP A 2 -3.67 15.61 4.22
CA ASP A 2 -3.95 14.51 3.30
C ASP A 2 -3.86 13.15 4.01
N ARG A 3 -5.01 12.62 4.43
CA ARG A 3 -5.13 11.31 5.09
C ARG A 3 -4.62 10.17 4.19
N SER A 4 -4.58 10.38 2.87
CA SER A 4 -4.01 9.46 1.89
C SER A 4 -2.50 9.23 2.04
N LYS A 5 -1.79 10.09 2.78
CA LYS A 5 -0.37 9.89 3.13
C LYS A 5 -0.18 9.15 4.46
N GLU A 6 -1.25 8.82 5.20
CA GLU A 6 -1.17 8.02 6.42
C GLU A 6 -1.10 6.53 6.13
N ASN A 7 -1.89 6.03 5.18
CA ASN A 7 -1.79 4.64 4.73
C ASN A 7 -2.18 4.52 3.26
N SER A 8 -1.30 3.95 2.44
CA SER A 8 -1.59 3.60 1.05
C SER A 8 -2.72 2.56 1.01
N PRO A 9 -3.51 2.54 -0.07
CA PRO A 9 -4.56 1.54 -0.23
C PRO A 9 -3.96 0.13 -0.26
N VAL A 10 -4.57 -0.77 0.49
CA VAL A 10 -4.34 -2.21 0.34
C VAL A 10 -5.05 -2.63 -0.93
N ALA A 11 -4.35 -3.32 -1.83
CA ALA A 11 -4.96 -3.93 -3.01
C ALA A 11 -5.95 -5.01 -2.56
N GLY A 12 -7.21 -4.62 -2.37
CA GLY A 12 -8.33 -5.52 -2.10
C GLY A 12 -8.90 -6.13 -3.38
N PRO A 13 -9.79 -7.14 -3.30
CA PRO A 13 -10.58 -7.56 -4.45
C PRO A 13 -11.34 -6.34 -4.96
N ILE A 14 -11.17 -6.08 -6.25
CA ILE A 14 -11.67 -4.91 -6.98
C ILE A 14 -13.14 -4.58 -6.63
N GLU A 15 -13.35 -3.59 -5.77
CA GLU A 15 -14.56 -2.78 -5.86
C GLU A 15 -14.23 -1.69 -6.88
N GLU A 16 -14.86 -1.82 -8.05
CA GLU A 16 -14.82 -0.88 -9.15
C GLU A 16 -15.01 0.56 -8.66
N GLU A 17 -14.30 1.47 -9.30
CA GLU A 17 -14.49 2.92 -9.25
C GLU A 17 -13.72 3.70 -8.16
N SER A 18 -12.44 3.94 -8.47
CA SER A 18 -11.92 5.30 -8.43
C SER A 18 -10.71 5.42 -9.33
N THR A 19 -10.88 6.12 -10.45
CA THR A 19 -9.80 6.66 -11.28
C THR A 19 -8.98 7.63 -10.43
N VAL A 20 -8.04 7.10 -9.64
CA VAL A 20 -6.99 7.93 -9.05
C VAL A 20 -6.03 8.25 -10.18
N MET A 21 -5.97 9.53 -10.53
CA MET A 21 -5.00 10.09 -11.46
C MET A 21 -3.60 9.64 -11.01
N MET A 22 -3.09 8.63 -11.70
CA MET A 22 -1.83 7.98 -11.41
C MET A 22 -0.73 8.94 -11.89
N ASP A 23 -0.44 9.98 -11.11
CA ASP A 23 0.85 10.68 -11.20
C ASP A 23 1.90 9.71 -10.64
N SER A 24 2.30 8.81 -11.53
CA SER A 24 2.91 7.51 -11.26
C SER A 24 4.41 7.63 -11.03
N THR A 25 4.85 8.55 -10.17
CA THR A 25 6.29 8.73 -9.91
C THR A 25 6.70 8.23 -8.52
N ASP A 26 5.78 8.17 -7.57
CA ASP A 26 6.06 7.66 -6.23
C ASP A 26 5.59 6.20 -6.15
N LYS A 27 6.47 5.27 -6.55
CA LYS A 27 6.29 3.82 -6.35
C LYS A 27 6.30 3.41 -4.87
N SER A 28 6.48 4.39 -3.98
CA SER A 28 6.56 4.20 -2.55
C SER A 28 5.15 4.08 -1.94
N CYS A 29 4.98 3.18 -0.98
CA CYS A 29 3.76 3.01 -0.22
C CYS A 29 3.87 3.74 1.12
N TYR A 30 2.76 4.22 1.66
CA TYR A 30 2.71 4.82 2.99
C TYR A 30 2.08 3.84 3.96
N TRP A 31 2.64 3.63 5.15
CA TRP A 31 2.03 2.83 6.21
C TRP A 31 2.23 3.51 7.56
N ASN A 32 1.14 3.80 8.27
CA ASN A 32 1.17 4.55 9.54
C ASN A 32 1.96 5.88 9.44
N GLY A 33 1.80 6.61 8.33
CA GLY A 33 2.47 7.89 8.07
C GLY A 33 3.95 7.79 7.70
N LYS A 34 4.49 6.58 7.57
CA LYS A 34 5.84 6.33 7.08
C LYS A 34 5.81 5.98 5.61
N ARG A 35 6.74 6.54 4.84
CA ARG A 35 7.01 6.17 3.45
C ARG A 35 7.88 4.92 3.41
N PHE A 36 7.51 3.98 2.56
CA PHE A 36 8.19 2.71 2.30
C PHE A 36 8.41 2.57 0.81
N ASP A 37 9.59 2.11 0.40
CA ASP A 37 9.89 1.89 -1.00
C ASP A 37 9.28 0.59 -1.53
N GLU A 38 9.16 0.50 -2.85
CA GLU A 38 8.71 -0.71 -3.55
C GLU A 38 9.52 -1.94 -3.10
N GLY A 39 8.84 -3.05 -2.83
CA GLY A 39 9.43 -4.28 -2.30
C GLY A 39 9.56 -4.32 -0.77
N THR A 40 9.23 -3.23 -0.05
CA THR A 40 9.20 -3.28 1.41
C THR A 40 8.04 -4.11 1.90
N VAL A 41 8.28 -4.95 2.91
CA VAL A 41 7.24 -5.75 3.58
C VAL A 41 6.97 -5.19 4.97
N VAL A 42 5.69 -5.03 5.31
CA VAL A 42 5.23 -4.65 6.65
C VAL A 42 4.35 -5.75 7.23
N CYS A 43 4.39 -5.84 8.55
CA CYS A 43 3.58 -6.77 9.32
C CYS A 43 2.46 -6.04 10.02
N ASP A 44 1.24 -6.44 9.74
CA ASP A 44 0.07 -5.95 10.46
C ASP A 44 -0.81 -7.11 10.89
N ARG A 45 -1.00 -7.23 12.21
CA ARG A 45 -1.86 -8.25 12.82
C ARG A 45 -1.60 -9.69 12.34
N GLY A 46 -0.32 -10.04 12.12
CA GLY A 46 0.10 -11.37 11.62
C GLY A 46 -0.09 -11.58 10.12
N THR A 47 -0.46 -10.53 9.38
CA THR A 47 -0.50 -10.52 7.92
C THR A 47 0.66 -9.70 7.39
N ALA A 48 1.45 -10.27 6.47
CA ALA A 48 2.47 -9.52 5.76
C ALA A 48 1.86 -8.80 4.54
N TYR A 49 2.26 -7.55 4.35
CA TYR A 49 1.87 -6.70 3.23
C TYR A 49 3.14 -6.22 2.53
N GLU A 50 3.23 -6.43 1.23
CA GLU A 50 4.35 -5.98 0.40
C GLU A 50 3.95 -4.73 -0.39
N CYS A 51 4.78 -3.71 -0.36
CA CYS A 51 4.60 -2.52 -1.17
C CYS A 51 4.86 -2.85 -2.64
N SER A 52 3.85 -2.71 -3.48
CA SER A 52 3.93 -2.92 -4.92
C SER A 52 3.16 -1.82 -5.63
N LEU A 53 3.83 -1.06 -6.51
CA LEU A 53 3.24 0.01 -7.32
C LEU A 53 2.45 1.05 -6.49
N GLY A 54 2.97 1.42 -5.31
CA GLY A 54 2.31 2.38 -4.40
C GLY A 54 1.11 1.82 -3.61
N GLN A 55 0.86 0.52 -3.70
CA GLN A 55 -0.22 -0.19 -3.01
C GLN A 55 0.32 -1.31 -2.12
N TRP A 56 -0.42 -1.65 -1.06
CA TRP A 56 -0.06 -2.76 -0.18
C TRP A 56 -0.69 -4.07 -0.66
N VAL A 57 0.13 -5.03 -1.03
CA VAL A 57 -0.28 -6.36 -1.49
C VAL A 57 -0.15 -7.36 -0.36
N LYS A 58 -1.26 -7.97 0.03
CA LYS A 58 -1.26 -9.02 1.06
C LYS A 58 -0.46 -10.25 0.59
N ARG A 59 0.52 -10.66 1.38
CA ARG A 59 1.30 -11.88 1.17
C ARG A 59 0.52 -13.09 1.67
N LYS A 60 0.77 -14.24 1.04
CA LYS A 60 0.21 -15.53 1.48
C LYS A 60 0.87 -16.04 2.75
N GLU A 61 2.14 -15.70 2.94
CA GLU A 61 2.89 -16.07 4.12
C GLU A 61 2.66 -15.04 5.22
N PRO A 62 2.34 -15.48 6.45
CA PRO A 62 2.34 -14.60 7.59
C PRO A 62 3.77 -14.14 7.90
N CYS A 63 3.85 -13.09 8.69
CA CYS A 63 5.01 -12.85 9.51
C CYS A 63 4.67 -13.18 10.97
#